data_AF-A0A1A2NVR1-F1
#
_entry.id   AF-A0A1A2NVR1-F1
#
_cell.length_a   1.000
_cell.length_b   1.000
_cell.length_c   1.000
_cell.angle_alpha   90.00
_cell.angle_beta   90.00
_cell.angle_gamma   90.00
#
_symmetry.space_group_name_H-M   'P 1'
#
loop_
_entity.id
_entity.type
_entity.pdbx_description
1 polymer ?
#
loop_
_entity_poly.entity_id
_entity_poly.type
_entity_poly.pdbx_seq_one_letter_code
_entity_poly.pdbx_strand_id
1 'polypeptide(L)'
;MDEHPPPGVGRAQRWRSPLRGPWLTSVFGSVLLVTLPIVIITGLLSYIAYGPRFGQAIPGDVGWLKLPTFDWPTNPSWLYRLTQGLHVGLGLILIPVVLAKLWSVIPRLFAWPPARSIAQLLERVSLLMLVGGILFEIVTGVLNIQYDYIFGFSFYTAHYFGAWVFIAGFVVHIAIKIPAMWSGLRSISARDVLRAGRAETRAEPWEPDGLVAADPAPATMSRRGALALVGGGAAFVAVITAGQTLGGFTRPAALLLPRGRTRGDGPGDFEVNRTAVVAGISAEDTGERWRLTLSGGPHAVVLDRSALLAMPQRTATLPIACVEGWSTTQTWTGVRLADLARLAGVPAPDSAYVSSLERGGAFGRATLQGSQVLHPDALLALRVNGTDLSPDHGFPARIIVPALPGVHNTKWVESIAFRAGPNA
;
A
#
# COMPACT_ATOMS: atom_id res chain seq x y z
N MET A 1 14.59 -24.21 42.92
CA MET A 1 14.17 -23.51 41.67
C MET A 1 13.04 -22.51 41.94
N ASP A 2 12.62 -22.34 43.20
CA ASP A 2 11.37 -21.67 43.56
C ASP A 2 11.52 -20.19 43.94
N GLU A 3 12.74 -19.70 44.17
CA GLU A 3 12.94 -18.30 44.57
C GLU A 3 13.02 -17.33 43.37
N HIS A 4 13.39 -17.82 42.18
CA HIS A 4 13.49 -17.02 40.95
C HIS A 4 13.02 -17.84 39.74
N PRO A 5 11.70 -18.00 39.54
CA PRO A 5 11.20 -18.71 38.37
C PRO A 5 11.70 -18.03 37.08
N PRO A 6 12.10 -18.80 36.05
CA PRO A 6 12.67 -18.23 34.84
C PRO A 6 11.68 -17.27 34.15
N PRO A 7 12.17 -16.20 33.49
CA PRO A 7 11.32 -15.20 32.85
C PRO A 7 10.33 -15.84 31.89
N GLY A 8 9.03 -15.73 32.17
CA GLY A 8 7.95 -16.24 31.30
C GLY A 8 6.98 -17.22 31.97
N VAL A 9 7.45 -18.04 32.93
CA VAL A 9 6.63 -19.07 33.60
C VAL A 9 5.42 -18.44 34.31
N GLY A 10 5.64 -17.39 35.10
CA GLY A 10 4.55 -16.65 35.77
C GLY A 10 3.76 -15.71 34.87
N ARG A 11 4.27 -15.38 33.66
CA ARG A 11 3.52 -14.55 32.70
C ARG A 11 2.45 -15.38 32.00
N ALA A 12 2.78 -16.60 31.57
CA ALA A 12 1.87 -17.57 30.94
C ALA A 12 0.55 -17.74 31.70
N GLN A 13 0.66 -17.84 33.04
CA GLN A 13 -0.47 -18.04 33.96
C GLN A 13 -1.41 -16.83 34.08
N ARG A 14 -1.01 -15.63 33.62
CA ARG A 14 -1.87 -14.43 33.65
C ARG A 14 -2.95 -14.45 32.57
N TRP A 15 -2.81 -15.28 31.54
CA TRP A 15 -3.69 -15.28 30.37
C TRP A 15 -4.83 -16.30 30.51
N ARG A 16 -5.79 -16.01 31.41
CA ARG A 16 -6.86 -16.94 31.80
C ARG A 16 -8.17 -16.85 31.01
N SER A 17 -8.22 -16.14 29.89
CA SER A 17 -9.49 -15.99 29.14
C SER A 17 -9.97 -17.33 28.56
N PRO A 18 -11.23 -17.74 28.80
CA PRO A 18 -11.78 -19.01 28.29
C PRO A 18 -12.10 -18.97 26.78
N LEU A 19 -11.96 -17.80 26.15
CA LEU A 19 -12.17 -17.61 24.72
C LEU A 19 -10.97 -18.04 23.88
N ARG A 20 -9.79 -18.13 24.50
CA ARG A 20 -8.60 -18.62 23.81
C ARG A 20 -8.74 -20.13 23.59
N GLY A 21 -8.62 -20.52 22.34
CA GLY A 21 -8.67 -21.92 21.95
C GLY A 21 -8.35 -22.08 20.47
N PRO A 22 -8.16 -23.34 20.02
CA PRO A 22 -7.98 -23.68 18.62
C PRO A 22 -9.03 -23.05 17.72
N TRP A 23 -10.32 -23.12 18.06
CA TRP A 23 -11.40 -22.63 17.20
C TRP A 23 -11.27 -21.15 16.86
N LEU A 24 -11.24 -20.28 17.87
CA LEU A 24 -11.20 -18.82 17.66
C LEU A 24 -9.91 -18.39 16.95
N THR A 25 -8.79 -19.03 17.31
CA THR A 25 -7.49 -18.80 16.68
C THR A 25 -7.49 -19.19 15.21
N SER A 26 -8.20 -20.26 14.85
CA SER A 26 -8.36 -20.71 13.47
C SER A 26 -9.30 -19.80 12.66
N VAL A 27 -10.35 -19.24 13.28
CA VAL A 27 -11.23 -18.26 12.61
C VAL A 27 -10.46 -17.01 12.20
N PHE A 28 -9.68 -16.41 13.11
CA PHE A 28 -8.84 -15.27 12.72
C PHE A 28 -7.73 -15.69 11.74
N GLY A 29 -7.20 -16.91 11.91
CA GLY A 29 -6.22 -17.48 10.98
C GLY A 29 -6.75 -17.63 9.56
N SER A 30 -8.00 -18.06 9.36
CA SER A 30 -8.57 -18.24 8.03
C SER A 30 -8.85 -16.91 7.32
N VAL A 31 -9.30 -15.89 8.05
CA VAL A 31 -9.44 -14.53 7.50
C VAL A 31 -8.09 -14.03 7.00
N LEU A 32 -7.04 -14.17 7.81
CA LEU A 32 -5.68 -13.75 7.45
C LEU A 32 -5.10 -14.59 6.30
N LEU A 33 -5.37 -15.90 6.26
CA LEU A 33 -4.94 -16.79 5.18
C LEU A 33 -5.48 -16.35 3.81
N VAL A 34 -6.71 -15.84 3.77
CA VAL A 34 -7.33 -15.36 2.51
C VAL A 34 -6.86 -13.96 2.15
N THR A 35 -6.74 -13.07 3.13
CA THR A 35 -6.56 -11.63 2.89
C THR A 35 -5.09 -11.22 2.77
N LEU A 36 -4.17 -11.82 3.54
CA LEU A 36 -2.74 -11.47 3.49
C LEU A 36 -2.10 -11.75 2.12
N PRO A 37 -2.41 -12.85 1.40
CA PRO A 37 -1.91 -13.03 0.03
C PRO A 37 -2.28 -11.87 -0.89
N ILE A 38 -3.47 -11.28 -0.75
CA ILE A 38 -3.89 -10.12 -1.54
C ILE A 38 -3.00 -8.92 -1.23
N VAL A 39 -2.76 -8.62 0.06
CA VAL A 39 -1.87 -7.53 0.50
C VAL A 39 -0.44 -7.74 -0.01
N ILE A 40 0.08 -8.96 0.11
CA ILE A 40 1.42 -9.34 -0.37
C ILE A 40 1.54 -9.12 -1.88
N ILE A 41 0.64 -9.71 -2.66
CA ILE A 41 0.67 -9.65 -4.12
C ILE A 41 0.54 -8.20 -4.59
N THR A 42 -0.40 -7.44 -4.02
CA THR A 42 -0.60 -6.03 -4.39
C THR A 42 0.58 -5.14 -4.01
N GLY A 43 1.28 -5.42 -2.90
CA GLY A 43 2.52 -4.73 -2.54
C GLY A 43 3.66 -5.02 -3.52
N LEU A 44 3.87 -6.28 -3.89
CA LEU A 44 4.86 -6.68 -4.90
C LEU A 44 4.53 -6.10 -6.29
N LEU A 45 3.25 -6.06 -6.66
CA LEU A 45 2.80 -5.39 -7.88
C LEU A 45 3.05 -3.89 -7.84
N SER A 46 2.88 -3.22 -6.69
CA SER A 46 3.22 -1.80 -6.55
C SER A 46 4.72 -1.56 -6.79
N TYR A 47 5.60 -2.44 -6.29
CA TYR A 47 7.02 -2.36 -6.59
C TYR A 47 7.30 -2.49 -8.10
N ILE A 48 6.60 -3.38 -8.80
CA ILE A 48 6.74 -3.53 -10.26
C ILE A 48 6.20 -2.30 -10.99
N ALA A 49 5.08 -1.73 -10.55
CA ALA A 49 4.50 -0.51 -11.10
C ALA A 49 5.45 0.69 -10.97
N TYR A 50 6.39 0.64 -10.03
CA TYR A 50 7.44 1.64 -9.94
C TYR A 50 8.44 1.56 -11.10
N GLY A 51 8.44 0.52 -11.93
CA GLY A 51 9.34 0.44 -13.09
C GLY A 51 10.79 0.07 -12.73
N PRO A 52 11.05 -1.06 -12.04
CA PRO A 52 12.41 -1.53 -11.72
C PRO A 52 13.27 -1.73 -12.98
N ARG A 53 12.66 -1.99 -14.15
CA ARG A 53 13.37 -2.03 -15.45
C ARG A 53 14.09 -0.73 -15.81
N PHE A 54 13.64 0.41 -15.25
CA PHE A 54 14.24 1.73 -15.45
C PHE A 54 15.06 2.22 -14.24
N GLY A 55 15.30 1.36 -13.23
CA GLY A 55 16.11 1.70 -12.06
C GLY A 55 15.46 2.72 -11.10
N GLN A 56 14.15 2.95 -11.20
CA GLN A 56 13.39 3.93 -10.40
C GLN A 56 12.53 3.29 -9.30
N ALA A 57 12.53 1.95 -9.19
CA ALA A 57 11.97 1.29 -8.03
C ALA A 57 12.89 1.51 -6.81
N ILE A 58 12.29 1.66 -5.63
CA ILE A 58 13.00 1.86 -4.37
C ILE A 58 12.65 0.69 -3.45
N PRO A 59 13.64 -0.08 -2.95
CA PRO A 59 15.07 0.01 -3.25
C PRO A 59 15.41 -0.44 -4.68
N GLY A 60 16.47 0.12 -5.27
CA GLY A 60 16.89 -0.22 -6.64
C GLY A 60 17.70 -1.51 -6.74
N ASP A 61 18.49 -1.84 -5.71
CA ASP A 61 19.25 -3.08 -5.60
C ASP A 61 18.66 -3.99 -4.53
N VAL A 62 18.20 -5.16 -4.97
CA VAL A 62 17.53 -6.17 -4.14
C VAL A 62 18.14 -7.56 -4.33
N GLY A 63 19.27 -7.66 -5.05
CA GLY A 63 19.93 -8.93 -5.34
C GLY A 63 18.99 -10.00 -5.89
N TRP A 64 18.96 -11.16 -5.23
CA TRP A 64 18.14 -12.33 -5.60
C TRP A 64 16.64 -12.18 -5.33
N LEU A 65 16.23 -11.14 -4.59
CA LEU A 65 14.82 -10.83 -4.34
C LEU A 65 14.18 -10.03 -5.50
N LYS A 66 14.96 -9.72 -6.54
CA LYS A 66 14.47 -9.02 -7.73
C LYS A 66 13.31 -9.78 -8.37
N LEU A 67 12.17 -9.10 -8.46
CA LEU A 67 10.99 -9.62 -9.14
C LEU A 67 11.19 -9.64 -10.67
N PRO A 68 10.55 -10.58 -11.39
CA PRO A 68 10.46 -10.52 -12.84
C PRO A 68 9.89 -9.16 -13.28
N THR A 69 10.61 -8.48 -14.17
CA THR A 69 10.21 -7.16 -14.66
C THR A 69 9.41 -7.29 -15.95
N PHE A 70 8.30 -6.57 -16.04
CA PHE A 70 7.47 -6.49 -17.24
C PHE A 70 6.92 -5.07 -17.41
N ASP A 71 6.37 -4.79 -18.59
CA ASP A 71 5.69 -3.53 -18.86
C ASP A 71 4.40 -3.41 -18.05
N TRP A 72 4.35 -2.39 -17.19
CA TRP A 72 3.19 -2.18 -16.35
C TRP A 72 1.96 -1.85 -17.22
N PRO A 73 0.84 -2.59 -17.12
CA PRO A 73 -0.31 -2.36 -18.00
C PRO A 73 -0.90 -0.96 -17.81
N THR A 74 -1.28 -0.33 -18.92
CA THR A 74 -2.02 0.95 -18.91
C THR A 74 -3.53 0.76 -18.88
N ASN A 75 -4.02 -0.48 -19.05
CA ASN A 75 -5.43 -0.84 -19.09
C ASN A 75 -5.76 -1.98 -18.11
N PRO A 76 -6.91 -1.90 -17.41
CA PRO A 76 -7.82 -0.75 -17.34
C PRO A 76 -7.17 0.46 -16.63
N SER A 77 -7.62 1.68 -16.92
CA SER A 77 -7.00 2.91 -16.39
C SER A 77 -7.00 3.03 -14.86
N TRP A 78 -7.89 2.29 -14.19
CA TRP A 78 -8.01 2.21 -12.74
C TRP A 78 -7.14 1.10 -12.10
N LEU A 79 -6.35 0.35 -12.86
CA LEU A 79 -5.61 -0.81 -12.35
C LEU A 79 -4.77 -0.49 -11.11
N TYR A 80 -3.94 0.56 -11.16
CA TYR A 80 -3.12 0.93 -10.00
C TYR A 80 -3.95 1.44 -8.81
N ARG A 81 -5.08 2.11 -9.06
CA ARG A 81 -6.05 2.47 -8.01
C ARG A 81 -6.55 1.23 -7.28
N LEU A 82 -6.90 0.17 -8.01
CA LEU A 82 -7.36 -1.07 -7.40
C LEU A 82 -6.24 -1.73 -6.59
N THR A 83 -5.06 -1.93 -7.17
CA THR A 83 -3.96 -2.64 -6.49
C THR A 83 -3.50 -1.87 -5.26
N GLN A 84 -3.31 -0.55 -5.37
CA GLN A 84 -2.87 0.27 -4.25
C GLN A 84 -3.95 0.41 -3.17
N GLY A 85 -5.21 0.58 -3.59
CA GLY A 85 -6.35 0.63 -2.68
C GLY A 85 -6.53 -0.68 -1.90
N LEU A 86 -6.37 -1.83 -2.55
CA LEU A 86 -6.38 -3.13 -1.87
C LEU A 86 -5.21 -3.29 -0.91
N HIS A 87 -3.99 -2.91 -1.32
CA HIS A 87 -2.80 -3.04 -0.48
C HIS A 87 -2.93 -2.23 0.83
N VAL A 88 -3.15 -0.92 0.70
CA VAL A 88 -3.25 -0.01 1.86
C VAL A 88 -4.55 -0.24 2.62
N GLY A 89 -5.67 -0.34 1.90
CA GLY A 89 -7.00 -0.51 2.50
C GLY A 89 -7.12 -1.80 3.31
N LEU A 90 -6.72 -2.95 2.74
CA LEU A 90 -6.72 -4.20 3.50
C LEU A 90 -5.66 -4.18 4.61
N GLY A 91 -4.49 -3.57 4.40
CA GLY A 91 -3.50 -3.39 5.45
C GLY A 91 -4.08 -2.73 6.72
N LEU A 92 -4.87 -1.68 6.54
CA LEU A 92 -5.58 -1.00 7.63
C LEU A 92 -6.73 -1.83 8.22
N ILE A 93 -7.58 -2.39 7.35
CA ILE A 93 -8.76 -3.19 7.76
C ILE A 93 -8.37 -4.41 8.59
N LEU A 94 -7.19 -4.98 8.33
CA LEU A 94 -6.71 -6.17 9.02
C LEU A 94 -6.10 -5.90 10.40
N ILE A 95 -5.85 -4.64 10.79
CA ILE A 95 -5.25 -4.31 12.10
C ILE A 95 -6.02 -4.96 13.26
N PRO A 96 -7.36 -4.84 13.39
CA PRO A 96 -8.10 -5.48 14.46
C PRO A 96 -8.00 -7.01 14.43
N VAL A 97 -7.96 -7.61 13.23
CA VAL A 97 -7.86 -9.07 13.05
C VAL A 97 -6.48 -9.58 13.47
N VAL A 98 -5.41 -8.87 13.09
CA VAL A 98 -4.03 -9.20 13.48
C VAL A 98 -3.88 -9.08 15.00
N LEU A 99 -4.37 -8.01 15.61
CA LEU A 99 -4.33 -7.84 17.07
C LEU A 99 -5.11 -8.94 17.79
N ALA A 100 -6.28 -9.33 17.28
CA ALA A 100 -7.07 -10.43 17.84
C ALA A 100 -6.37 -11.79 17.69
N LYS A 101 -5.73 -12.04 16.54
CA LYS A 101 -4.92 -13.23 16.29
C LYS A 101 -3.72 -13.30 17.23
N LEU A 102 -3.00 -12.19 17.41
CA LEU A 102 -1.87 -12.10 18.34
C LEU A 102 -2.32 -12.33 19.78
N TRP A 103 -3.43 -11.72 20.19
CA TRP A 103 -4.01 -11.93 21.51
C TRP A 103 -4.41 -13.40 21.76
N SER A 104 -4.88 -14.11 20.73
CA SER A 104 -5.29 -15.51 20.86
C SER A 104 -4.11 -16.47 21.04
N VAL A 105 -2.92 -16.09 20.55
CA VAL A 105 -1.70 -16.91 20.63
C VAL A 105 -0.64 -16.39 21.61
N ILE A 106 -0.85 -15.22 22.23
CA ILE A 106 0.14 -14.54 23.08
C ILE A 106 0.80 -15.44 24.15
N PRO A 107 0.10 -16.39 24.83
CA PRO A 107 0.76 -17.20 25.86
C PRO A 107 1.89 -18.05 25.29
N ARG A 108 1.77 -18.50 24.02
CA ARG A 108 2.80 -19.30 23.35
C ARG A 108 4.10 -18.54 23.11
N LEU A 109 4.03 -17.21 22.98
CA LEU A 109 5.24 -16.39 22.83
C LEU A 109 6.10 -16.40 24.11
N PHE A 110 5.50 -16.67 25.27
CA PHE A 110 6.15 -16.68 26.57
C PHE A 110 6.32 -18.09 27.18
N ALA A 111 6.03 -19.15 26.42
CA ALA A 111 6.18 -20.53 26.89
C ALA A 111 7.65 -20.86 27.20
N TRP A 112 7.89 -21.58 28.30
CA TRP A 112 9.23 -22.00 28.76
C TRP A 112 9.31 -23.54 28.86
N PRO A 113 10.44 -24.18 28.54
CA PRO A 113 11.67 -23.62 27.97
C PRO A 113 11.49 -23.06 26.54
N PRO A 114 12.35 -22.14 26.09
CA PRO A 114 12.20 -21.48 24.80
C PRO A 114 12.43 -22.48 23.64
N ALA A 115 13.32 -23.46 23.78
CA ALA A 115 13.40 -24.56 22.82
C ALA A 115 13.79 -25.85 23.55
N ARG A 116 13.11 -26.94 23.18
CA ARG A 116 13.35 -28.32 23.61
C ARG A 116 14.03 -29.13 22.50
N SER A 117 14.05 -28.60 21.26
CA SER A 117 14.68 -29.21 20.09
C SER A 117 15.02 -28.17 19.01
N ILE A 118 15.86 -28.54 18.03
CA ILE A 118 16.17 -27.71 16.86
C ILE A 118 14.90 -27.41 16.05
N ALA A 119 14.00 -28.39 15.91
CA ALA A 119 12.73 -28.18 15.24
C ALA A 119 11.88 -27.09 15.93
N GLN A 120 11.84 -27.10 17.27
CA GLN A 120 11.12 -26.09 18.03
C GLN A 120 11.80 -24.71 17.96
N LEU A 121 13.13 -24.67 17.90
CA LEU A 121 13.87 -23.43 17.67
C LEU A 121 13.53 -22.82 16.31
N LEU A 122 13.54 -23.63 15.24
CA LEU A 122 13.17 -23.20 13.90
C LEU A 122 11.70 -22.73 13.83
N GLU A 123 10.79 -23.42 14.51
CA GLU A 123 9.40 -22.98 14.64
C GLU A 123 9.30 -21.60 15.29
N ARG A 124 10.08 -21.33 16.35
CA ARG A 124 10.09 -20.02 17.01
C ARG A 124 10.73 -18.92 16.18
N VAL A 125 11.78 -19.21 15.43
CA VAL A 125 12.37 -18.26 14.48
C VAL A 125 11.33 -17.89 13.41
N SER A 126 10.63 -18.88 12.85
CA SER A 126 9.52 -18.62 11.90
C SER A 126 8.40 -17.78 12.52
N LEU A 127 8.05 -18.03 13.79
CA LEU A 127 7.06 -17.21 14.52
C LEU A 127 7.55 -15.78 14.75
N LEU A 128 8.84 -15.58 15.07
CA LEU A 128 9.44 -14.25 15.21
C LEU A 128 9.40 -13.49 13.89
N MET A 129 9.76 -14.15 12.78
CA MET A 129 9.67 -13.57 11.43
C MET A 129 8.23 -13.20 11.08
N LEU A 130 7.27 -14.06 11.41
CA LEU A 130 5.85 -13.81 11.14
C LEU A 130 5.29 -12.65 11.97
N VAL A 131 5.45 -12.69 13.29
CA VAL A 131 4.89 -11.69 14.22
C VAL A 131 5.65 -10.38 14.12
N GLY A 132 6.98 -10.43 14.13
CA GLY A 132 7.84 -9.27 13.94
C GLY A 132 7.62 -8.64 12.57
N GLY A 133 7.57 -9.45 11.52
CA GLY A 133 7.31 -9.00 10.15
C GLY A 133 5.95 -8.32 10.01
N ILE A 134 4.84 -8.96 10.40
CA ILE A 134 3.52 -8.34 10.21
C ILE A 134 3.35 -7.05 11.01
N LEU A 135 3.90 -6.99 12.22
CA LEU A 135 3.86 -5.77 13.05
C LEU A 135 4.73 -4.67 12.43
N PHE A 136 5.92 -5.02 11.95
CA PHE A 136 6.81 -4.10 11.26
C PHE A 136 6.16 -3.54 10.00
N GLU A 137 5.60 -4.38 9.13
CA GLU A 137 4.92 -3.98 7.89
C GLU A 137 3.72 -3.05 8.17
N ILE A 138 2.85 -3.43 9.13
CA ILE A 138 1.68 -2.60 9.47
C ILE A 138 2.11 -1.25 10.06
N VAL A 139 3.04 -1.24 11.02
CA VAL A 139 3.46 0.00 11.69
C VAL A 139 4.17 0.92 10.71
N THR A 140 5.15 0.42 9.96
CA THR A 140 5.87 1.22 8.97
C THR A 140 4.95 1.69 7.85
N GLY A 141 4.01 0.86 7.40
CA GLY A 141 3.01 1.21 6.40
C GLY A 141 2.10 2.35 6.88
N VAL A 142 1.56 2.26 8.10
CA VAL A 142 0.72 3.31 8.71
C VAL A 142 1.49 4.62 8.87
N LEU A 143 2.73 4.56 9.35
CA LEU A 143 3.57 5.75 9.50
C LEU A 143 3.90 6.40 8.14
N ASN A 144 4.18 5.57 7.12
CA ASN A 144 4.47 6.05 5.77
C ASN A 144 3.27 6.76 5.13
N ILE A 145 2.04 6.23 5.25
CA ILE A 145 0.87 6.92 4.68
C ILE A 145 0.56 8.25 5.40
N GLN A 146 1.11 8.48 6.60
CA GLN A 146 1.01 9.74 7.33
C GLN A 146 2.23 10.67 7.14
N TYR A 147 3.26 10.25 6.38
CA TYR A 147 4.57 10.92 6.31
C TYR A 147 5.24 11.15 7.66
N ASP A 148 5.00 10.26 8.61
CA ASP A 148 5.61 10.30 9.94
C ASP A 148 6.84 9.38 10.00
N TYR A 149 7.94 9.85 9.40
CA TYR A 149 9.21 9.12 9.34
C TYR A 149 10.02 9.30 10.63
N ILE A 150 9.52 8.77 11.75
CA ILE A 150 10.22 8.77 13.05
C ILE A 150 11.46 7.86 13.08
N PHE A 151 11.70 7.10 12.01
CA PHE A 151 12.76 6.11 11.91
C PHE A 151 13.90 6.58 10.99
N GLY A 152 15.15 6.33 11.38
CA GLY A 152 16.36 6.76 10.66
C GLY A 152 16.73 5.91 9.44
N PHE A 153 15.78 5.20 8.83
CA PHE A 153 15.99 4.34 7.66
C PHE A 153 14.99 4.64 6.55
N SER A 154 15.33 4.26 5.31
CA SER A 154 14.41 4.34 4.17
C SER A 154 13.22 3.41 4.37
N PHE A 155 12.01 3.97 4.45
CA PHE A 155 10.77 3.20 4.50
C PHE A 155 10.73 2.18 3.36
N TYR A 156 10.93 2.63 2.11
CA TYR A 156 10.83 1.78 0.93
C TYR A 156 11.75 0.56 1.01
N THR A 157 12.99 0.78 1.43
CA THR A 157 13.99 -0.27 1.59
C THR A 157 13.59 -1.24 2.70
N ALA A 158 13.29 -0.70 3.89
CA ALA A 158 13.02 -1.52 5.05
C ALA A 158 11.71 -2.31 4.91
N HIS A 159 10.66 -1.69 4.36
CA HIS A 159 9.37 -2.32 4.08
C HIS A 159 9.50 -3.42 3.01
N TYR A 160 10.31 -3.21 1.96
CA TYR A 160 10.54 -4.26 0.96
C TYR A 160 11.21 -5.52 1.54
N PHE A 161 12.29 -5.34 2.31
CA PHE A 161 12.98 -6.47 2.93
C PHE A 161 12.18 -7.09 4.08
N GLY A 162 11.49 -6.25 4.87
CA GLY A 162 10.56 -6.68 5.90
C GLY A 162 9.43 -7.55 5.35
N ALA A 163 8.89 -7.20 4.18
CA ALA A 163 7.88 -7.99 3.49
C ALA A 163 8.41 -9.40 3.15
N TRP A 164 9.65 -9.53 2.66
CA TRP A 164 10.24 -10.84 2.37
C TRP A 164 10.49 -11.68 3.63
N VAL A 165 10.92 -11.06 4.73
CA VAL A 165 11.03 -11.73 6.05
C VAL A 165 9.65 -12.24 6.50
N PHE A 166 8.62 -11.40 6.37
CA PHE A 166 7.26 -11.76 6.69
C PHE A 166 6.74 -12.90 5.79
N ILE A 167 6.92 -12.81 4.47
CA ILE A 167 6.47 -13.82 3.49
C ILE A 167 7.10 -15.18 3.81
N ALA A 168 8.40 -15.23 4.07
CA ALA A 168 9.07 -16.47 4.44
C ALA A 168 8.49 -17.07 5.73
N GLY A 169 8.30 -16.24 6.77
CA GLY A 169 7.64 -16.65 8.01
C GLY A 169 6.21 -17.16 7.80
N PHE A 170 5.45 -16.48 6.93
CA PHE A 170 4.05 -16.79 6.61
C PHE A 170 3.90 -18.11 5.85
N VAL A 171 4.72 -18.35 4.83
CA VAL A 171 4.70 -19.61 4.06
C VAL A 171 5.03 -20.81 4.97
N VAL A 172 6.09 -20.69 5.79
CA VAL A 172 6.46 -21.75 6.74
C VAL A 172 5.33 -21.97 7.75
N HIS A 173 4.74 -20.90 8.28
CA HIS A 173 3.63 -20.99 9.23
C HIS A 173 2.41 -21.70 8.63
N ILE A 174 2.03 -21.35 7.39
CA ILE A 174 0.92 -21.99 6.69
C ILE A 174 1.19 -23.48 6.48
N ALA A 175 2.37 -23.83 5.97
CA ALA A 175 2.74 -25.22 5.69
C ALA A 175 2.63 -26.11 6.95
N ILE A 176 2.98 -25.57 8.13
CA ILE A 176 2.93 -26.30 9.39
C ILE A 176 1.53 -26.28 10.03
N LYS A 177 0.81 -25.15 9.96
CA LYS A 177 -0.39 -24.92 10.79
C LYS A 177 -1.72 -25.13 10.07
N ILE A 178 -1.75 -25.36 8.76
CA ILE A 178 -2.99 -25.67 8.02
C ILE A 178 -3.79 -26.81 8.67
N PRO A 179 -3.22 -27.99 8.98
CA PRO A 179 -4.01 -29.09 9.54
C PRO A 179 -4.65 -28.75 10.89
N ALA A 180 -3.88 -28.10 11.77
CA ALA A 180 -4.37 -27.63 13.06
C ALA A 180 -5.46 -26.56 12.91
N MET A 181 -5.31 -25.65 11.93
CA MET A 181 -6.32 -24.64 11.62
C MET A 181 -7.64 -25.31 11.21
N TRP A 182 -7.58 -26.26 10.28
CA TRP A 182 -8.75 -27.00 9.80
C TRP A 182 -9.45 -27.81 10.90
N SER A 183 -8.68 -28.50 11.75
CA SER A 183 -9.22 -29.18 12.92
C SER A 183 -9.92 -28.19 13.87
N GLY A 184 -9.27 -27.06 14.17
CA GLY A 184 -9.84 -25.99 14.98
C GLY A 184 -11.14 -25.44 14.43
N LEU A 185 -11.25 -25.17 13.12
CA LEU A 185 -12.49 -24.69 12.50
C LEU A 185 -13.66 -25.68 12.62
N ARG A 186 -13.37 -26.98 12.63
CA ARG A 186 -14.38 -28.05 12.74
C ARG A 186 -14.76 -28.40 14.18
N SER A 187 -13.94 -27.98 15.15
CA SER A 187 -14.13 -28.34 16.56
C SER A 187 -15.40 -27.76 17.21
N ILE A 188 -15.90 -26.62 16.70
CA ILE A 188 -17.14 -25.98 17.19
C ILE A 188 -17.97 -25.52 16.00
N SER A 189 -19.26 -25.83 16.02
CA SER A 189 -20.21 -25.35 15.02
C SER A 189 -20.40 -23.84 15.08
N ALA A 190 -20.35 -23.17 13.93
CA ALA A 190 -20.61 -21.73 13.83
C ALA A 190 -22.02 -21.36 14.36
N ARG A 191 -23.01 -22.24 14.17
CA ARG A 191 -24.38 -22.01 14.67
C ARG A 191 -24.43 -21.98 16.20
N ASP A 192 -23.65 -22.84 16.85
CA ASP A 192 -23.62 -22.93 18.32
C ASP A 192 -22.90 -21.70 18.89
N VAL A 193 -21.82 -21.25 18.26
CA VAL A 193 -21.15 -20.00 18.62
C VAL A 193 -22.08 -18.80 18.50
N LEU A 194 -22.88 -18.74 17.44
CA LEU A 194 -23.84 -17.64 17.23
C LEU A 194 -25.02 -17.68 18.21
N ARG A 195 -25.34 -18.83 18.80
CA ARG A 195 -26.43 -18.95 19.80
C ARG A 195 -25.94 -18.77 21.23
N ALA A 196 -24.73 -19.22 21.54
CA ALA A 196 -24.16 -19.16 22.88
C ALA A 196 -23.96 -17.70 23.36
N GLY A 197 -24.53 -17.38 24.51
CA GLY A 197 -24.30 -16.15 25.24
C GLY A 197 -23.02 -16.22 26.08
N ARG A 198 -22.86 -15.22 26.94
CA ARG A 198 -21.69 -15.12 27.84
C ARG A 198 -21.71 -16.26 28.88
N ALA A 199 -22.88 -16.61 29.41
CA ALA A 199 -23.00 -17.61 30.47
C ALA A 199 -22.66 -19.03 29.99
N GLU A 200 -22.97 -19.32 28.73
CA GLU A 200 -22.74 -20.60 28.05
C GLU A 200 -21.33 -20.71 27.45
N THR A 201 -20.56 -19.62 27.47
CA THR A 201 -19.19 -19.63 26.94
C THR A 201 -18.26 -20.37 27.90
N ARG A 202 -17.77 -21.54 27.45
CA ARG A 202 -16.78 -22.38 28.15
C ARG A 202 -15.48 -22.45 27.37
N ALA A 203 -14.39 -22.72 28.09
CA ALA A 203 -13.10 -23.03 27.49
C ALA A 203 -13.18 -24.32 26.67
N GLU A 204 -12.43 -24.38 25.58
CA GLU A 204 -12.18 -25.65 24.87
C GLU A 204 -11.38 -26.62 25.76
N PRO A 205 -11.32 -27.93 25.46
CA PRO A 205 -10.52 -28.88 26.22
C PRO A 205 -9.06 -28.42 26.35
N TRP A 206 -8.51 -28.51 27.55
CA TRP A 206 -7.11 -28.17 27.78
C TRP A 206 -6.18 -29.24 27.22
N GLU A 207 -5.08 -28.78 26.62
CA GLU A 207 -4.00 -29.64 26.12
C GLU A 207 -2.66 -29.10 26.61
N PRO A 208 -1.71 -29.98 26.98
CA PRO A 208 -0.33 -29.59 27.25
C PRO A 208 0.26 -28.81 26.06
N ASP A 209 0.91 -27.68 26.33
CA ASP A 209 1.46 -26.76 25.32
C ASP A 209 0.41 -26.19 24.32
N GLY A 210 -0.90 -26.33 24.60
CA GLY A 210 -2.03 -25.85 23.79
C GLY A 210 -2.29 -24.33 23.87
N LEU A 211 -3.43 -23.89 23.32
CA LEU A 211 -3.86 -22.48 23.34
C LEU A 211 -4.82 -22.16 24.49
N VAL A 212 -5.37 -23.18 25.13
CA VAL A 212 -6.34 -23.07 26.21
C VAL A 212 -5.60 -22.84 27.53
N ALA A 213 -6.12 -21.94 28.37
CA ALA A 213 -5.58 -21.71 29.70
C ALA A 213 -5.78 -22.95 30.60
N ALA A 214 -4.76 -23.34 31.36
CA ALA A 214 -4.84 -24.46 32.30
C ALA A 214 -5.87 -24.23 33.42
N ASP A 215 -6.01 -22.97 33.85
CA ASP A 215 -7.01 -22.53 34.83
C ASP A 215 -7.78 -21.32 34.23
N PRO A 216 -8.82 -21.57 33.42
CA PRO A 216 -9.58 -20.51 32.77
C PRO A 216 -10.49 -19.77 33.76
N ALA A 217 -10.45 -18.45 33.71
CA ALA A 217 -11.35 -17.57 34.46
C ALA A 217 -12.77 -17.59 33.85
N PRO A 218 -13.80 -17.09 34.57
CA PRO A 218 -15.13 -16.92 34.02
C PRO A 218 -15.13 -16.04 32.76
N ALA A 219 -16.00 -16.36 31.80
CA ALA A 219 -16.09 -15.62 30.55
C ALA A 219 -16.57 -14.18 30.79
N THR A 220 -15.79 -13.20 30.32
CA THR A 220 -16.15 -11.78 30.33
C THR A 220 -17.00 -11.39 29.12
N MET A 221 -16.86 -12.11 28.01
CA MET A 221 -17.62 -11.95 26.77
C MET A 221 -17.85 -13.31 26.09
N SER A 222 -18.81 -13.39 25.17
CA SER A 222 -19.02 -14.59 24.36
C SER A 222 -18.11 -14.62 23.12
N ARG A 223 -17.94 -15.80 22.52
CA ARG A 223 -17.24 -15.94 21.23
C ARG A 223 -17.90 -15.10 20.13
N ARG A 224 -19.25 -15.08 20.07
CA ARG A 224 -19.99 -14.17 19.18
C ARG A 224 -19.66 -12.70 19.45
N GLY A 225 -19.59 -12.29 20.71
CA GLY A 225 -19.19 -10.93 21.09
C GLY A 225 -17.78 -10.59 20.62
N ALA A 226 -16.83 -11.52 20.73
CA ALA A 226 -15.46 -11.31 20.27
C ALA A 226 -15.39 -11.16 18.75
N LEU A 227 -16.12 -12.00 18.00
CA LEU A 227 -16.22 -11.89 16.55
C LEU A 227 -16.91 -10.59 16.12
N ALA A 228 -17.97 -10.18 16.81
CA ALA A 228 -18.66 -8.92 16.55
C ALA A 228 -17.76 -7.71 16.83
N LEU A 229 -16.94 -7.76 17.89
CA LEU A 229 -15.99 -6.69 18.20
C LEU A 229 -14.90 -6.57 17.13
N VAL A 230 -14.27 -7.69 16.76
CA VAL A 230 -13.17 -7.70 15.78
C VAL A 230 -13.69 -7.39 14.38
N GLY A 231 -14.78 -8.05 13.97
CA GLY A 231 -15.44 -7.82 12.68
C GLY A 231 -16.02 -6.42 12.57
N GLY A 232 -16.65 -5.91 13.65
CA GLY A 232 -17.15 -4.54 13.73
C GLY A 232 -16.03 -3.51 13.68
N GLY A 233 -14.90 -3.76 14.35
CA GLY A 233 -13.70 -2.94 14.26
C GLY A 233 -13.12 -2.91 12.85
N ALA A 234 -12.99 -4.07 12.20
CA ALA A 234 -12.52 -4.16 10.82
C ALA A 234 -13.48 -3.46 9.84
N ALA A 235 -14.80 -3.63 10.01
CA ALA A 235 -15.82 -2.97 9.22
C ALA A 235 -15.82 -1.45 9.44
N PHE A 236 -15.64 -0.98 10.68
CA PHE A 236 -15.50 0.43 10.99
C PHE A 236 -14.27 1.03 10.29
N VAL A 237 -13.11 0.38 10.39
CA VAL A 237 -11.89 0.79 9.67
C VAL A 237 -12.11 0.81 8.15
N ALA A 238 -12.82 -0.18 7.61
CA ALA A 238 -13.17 -0.24 6.20
C ALA A 238 -14.03 0.97 5.79
N VAL A 239 -15.07 1.31 6.56
CA VAL A 239 -15.95 2.46 6.28
C VAL A 239 -15.17 3.77 6.31
N ILE A 240 -14.32 3.99 7.33
CA ILE A 240 -13.56 5.23 7.46
C ILE A 240 -12.33 5.34 6.53
N THR A 241 -12.00 4.27 5.80
CA THR A 241 -10.91 4.23 4.82
C THR A 241 -11.43 4.18 3.38
N ALA A 242 -12.61 3.59 3.15
CA ALA A 242 -13.17 3.41 1.81
C ALA A 242 -13.30 4.74 1.06
N GLY A 243 -13.66 5.82 1.76
CA GLY A 243 -13.76 7.15 1.17
C GLY A 243 -12.45 7.71 0.64
N GLN A 244 -11.30 7.24 1.14
CA GLN A 244 -9.98 7.64 0.66
C GLN A 244 -9.70 7.08 -0.74
N THR A 245 -10.07 5.81 -0.97
CA THR A 245 -9.83 5.11 -2.23
C THR A 245 -10.97 5.34 -3.24
N LEU A 246 -12.23 5.41 -2.80
CA LEU A 246 -13.39 5.51 -3.69
C LEU A 246 -13.72 6.96 -4.08
N GLY A 247 -13.44 7.93 -3.21
CA GLY A 247 -13.77 9.34 -3.43
C GLY A 247 -15.28 9.58 -3.57
N GLY A 248 -15.64 10.73 -4.13
CA GLY A 248 -17.05 11.10 -4.39
C GLY A 248 -17.91 11.12 -3.11
N PHE A 249 -19.11 10.54 -3.17
CA PHE A 249 -20.07 10.53 -2.04
C PHE A 249 -19.55 9.79 -0.79
N THR A 250 -18.52 8.96 -0.94
CA THR A 250 -17.91 8.22 0.19
C THR A 250 -16.84 9.04 0.93
N ARG A 251 -16.35 10.14 0.35
CA ARG A 251 -15.29 11.00 0.91
C ARG A 251 -15.62 11.53 2.33
N PRO A 252 -16.87 11.93 2.68
CA PRO A 252 -17.18 12.40 4.03
C PRO A 252 -16.98 11.35 5.13
N ALA A 253 -17.05 10.06 4.80
CA ALA A 253 -16.81 8.99 5.76
C ALA A 253 -15.32 8.83 6.10
N ALA A 254 -14.41 9.42 5.31
CA ALA A 254 -12.98 9.21 5.43
C ALA A 254 -12.32 10.08 6.52
N LEU A 255 -12.62 9.79 7.78
CA LEU A 255 -12.22 10.60 8.94
C LEU A 255 -10.70 10.68 9.18
N LEU A 256 -9.96 9.64 8.76
CA LEU A 256 -8.52 9.50 8.92
C LEU A 256 -7.74 9.78 7.64
N LEU A 257 -8.32 10.56 6.71
CA LEU A 257 -7.66 11.00 5.48
C LEU A 257 -6.28 11.63 5.79
N PRO A 258 -5.18 11.10 5.22
CA PRO A 258 -3.90 11.78 5.24
C PRO A 258 -3.95 13.13 4.51
N ARG A 259 -4.75 13.21 3.42
CA ARG A 259 -4.87 14.37 2.51
C ARG A 259 -6.32 14.66 2.14
N GLY A 260 -6.62 15.84 1.62
CA GLY A 260 -7.96 16.17 1.10
C GLY A 260 -9.03 16.42 2.16
N ARG A 261 -8.63 16.87 3.36
CA ARG A 261 -9.56 17.35 4.42
C ARG A 261 -10.19 18.70 4.08
N THR A 262 -9.69 19.39 3.06
CA THR A 262 -10.33 20.58 2.48
C THR A 262 -11.65 20.17 1.82
N ARG A 263 -12.68 21.00 2.03
CA ARG A 263 -14.07 20.80 1.56
C ARG A 263 -14.48 21.89 0.56
N GLY A 264 -13.53 22.36 -0.23
CA GLY A 264 -13.85 23.32 -1.28
C GLY A 264 -14.65 22.64 -2.39
N ASP A 265 -15.55 23.36 -3.04
CA ASP A 265 -16.24 22.84 -4.22
C ASP A 265 -15.54 23.26 -5.53
N GLY A 266 -14.32 23.80 -5.40
CA GLY A 266 -13.54 24.30 -6.53
C GLY A 266 -13.00 23.17 -7.41
N PRO A 267 -12.76 23.44 -8.70
CA PRO A 267 -12.27 22.45 -9.67
C PRO A 267 -10.88 21.88 -9.32
N GLY A 268 -10.13 22.53 -8.44
CA GLY A 268 -8.87 22.06 -7.89
C GLY A 268 -8.95 21.43 -6.49
N ASP A 269 -10.14 21.27 -5.89
CA ASP A 269 -10.26 20.76 -4.50
C ASP A 269 -10.25 19.23 -4.43
N PHE A 270 -9.08 18.67 -4.74
CA PHE A 270 -8.76 17.27 -4.54
C PHE A 270 -7.36 17.10 -3.96
N GLU A 271 -7.07 15.89 -3.51
CA GLU A 271 -5.91 15.55 -2.70
C GLU A 271 -4.57 15.95 -3.36
N VAL A 272 -3.72 16.61 -2.57
CA VAL A 272 -2.35 16.96 -2.94
C VAL A 272 -1.39 16.20 -2.02
N ASN A 273 -0.55 15.34 -2.59
CA ASN A 273 0.49 14.60 -1.86
C ASN A 273 1.63 15.52 -1.39
N ARG A 274 2.10 16.40 -2.29
CA ARG A 274 3.22 17.31 -2.05
C ARG A 274 2.89 18.69 -2.60
N THR A 275 2.99 19.76 -1.83
CA THR A 275 2.69 21.12 -2.31
C THR A 275 3.86 21.73 -3.09
N ALA A 276 3.59 22.77 -3.89
CA ALA A 276 4.61 23.55 -4.58
C ALA A 276 5.65 24.11 -3.60
N VAL A 277 5.19 24.62 -2.45
CA VAL A 277 6.04 25.14 -1.38
C VAL A 277 7.01 24.06 -0.86
N VAL A 278 6.52 22.86 -0.56
CA VAL A 278 7.36 21.75 -0.07
C VAL A 278 8.31 21.20 -1.16
N ALA A 279 7.95 21.38 -2.43
CA ALA A 279 8.80 21.03 -3.57
C ALA A 279 9.83 22.15 -3.92
N GLY A 280 9.76 23.30 -3.26
CA GLY A 280 10.63 24.45 -3.54
C GLY A 280 10.31 25.15 -4.87
N ILE A 281 9.04 25.09 -5.31
CA ILE A 281 8.57 25.70 -6.54
C ILE A 281 7.94 27.06 -6.24
N SER A 282 8.47 28.10 -6.87
CA SER A 282 7.95 29.46 -6.83
C SER A 282 7.12 29.79 -8.07
N ALA A 283 6.30 30.85 -7.98
CA ALA A 283 5.55 31.36 -9.13
C ALA A 283 6.47 31.80 -10.28
N GLU A 284 7.70 32.22 -9.97
CA GLU A 284 8.70 32.62 -10.95
C GLU A 284 9.23 31.42 -11.75
N ASP A 285 9.44 30.27 -11.11
CA ASP A 285 9.88 29.03 -11.76
C ASP A 285 8.85 28.53 -12.80
N THR A 286 7.57 28.78 -12.53
CA THR A 286 6.44 28.29 -13.35
C THR A 286 5.77 29.37 -14.20
N GLY A 287 6.28 30.60 -14.15
CA GLY A 287 5.69 31.76 -14.81
C GLY A 287 5.96 31.83 -16.32
N GLU A 288 5.95 33.03 -16.89
CA GLU A 288 6.12 33.25 -18.34
C GLU A 288 7.47 32.79 -18.88
N ARG A 289 8.48 32.68 -18.03
CA ARG A 289 9.83 32.22 -18.41
C ARG A 289 9.98 30.70 -18.39
N TRP A 290 8.99 29.97 -17.88
CA TRP A 290 9.01 28.52 -17.90
C TRP A 290 9.08 28.01 -19.34
N ARG A 291 9.86 26.96 -19.55
CA ARG A 291 10.00 26.28 -20.84
C ARG A 291 9.98 24.77 -20.63
N LEU A 292 9.29 24.07 -21.52
CA LEU A 292 9.38 22.63 -21.68
C LEU A 292 10.46 22.30 -22.69
N THR A 293 11.44 21.47 -22.30
CA THR A 293 12.45 20.95 -23.23
C THR A 293 12.13 19.52 -23.62
N LEU A 294 11.93 19.28 -24.92
CA LEU A 294 11.78 17.95 -25.50
C LEU A 294 13.09 17.55 -26.19
N SER A 295 13.58 16.34 -25.92
CA SER A 295 14.79 15.80 -26.54
C SER A 295 14.62 14.35 -26.97
N GLY A 296 15.57 13.82 -27.73
CA GLY A 296 15.57 12.45 -28.24
C GLY A 296 15.88 12.36 -29.74
N GLY A 297 15.36 13.30 -30.52
CA GLY A 297 15.69 13.46 -31.94
C GLY A 297 16.94 14.32 -32.18
N PRO A 298 17.20 14.72 -33.44
CA PRO A 298 18.44 15.38 -33.85
C PRO A 298 18.64 16.76 -33.22
N HIS A 299 17.55 17.45 -32.87
CA HIS A 299 17.59 18.77 -32.23
C HIS A 299 16.57 18.81 -31.09
N ALA A 300 16.93 19.48 -29.98
CA ALA A 300 16.00 19.72 -28.90
C ALA A 300 14.91 20.71 -29.33
N VAL A 301 13.68 20.47 -28.90
CA VAL A 301 12.54 21.38 -29.12
C VAL A 301 12.20 22.03 -27.79
N VAL A 302 12.12 23.37 -27.78
CA VAL A 302 11.79 24.14 -26.59
C VAL A 302 10.47 24.85 -26.81
N LEU A 303 9.51 24.61 -25.92
CA LEU A 303 8.15 25.18 -25.99
C LEU A 303 7.84 25.97 -24.73
N ASP A 304 7.20 27.12 -24.88
CA ASP A 304 6.53 27.78 -23.77
C ASP A 304 5.09 27.25 -23.59
N ARG A 305 4.42 27.71 -22.55
CA ARG A 305 3.05 27.27 -22.26
C ARG A 305 2.05 27.70 -23.34
N SER A 306 2.21 28.89 -23.93
CA SER A 306 1.34 29.37 -25.00
C SER A 306 1.41 28.48 -26.25
N ALA A 307 2.60 28.04 -26.63
CA ALA A 307 2.80 27.11 -27.73
C ALA A 307 2.11 25.77 -27.45
N LEU A 308 2.22 25.25 -26.23
CA LEU A 308 1.53 24.02 -25.81
C LEU A 308 0.00 24.17 -25.84
N LEU A 309 -0.54 25.33 -25.46
CA LEU A 309 -1.98 25.61 -25.52
C LEU A 309 -2.51 25.71 -26.96
N ALA A 310 -1.65 26.13 -27.90
CA ALA A 310 -1.99 26.21 -29.32
C ALA A 310 -1.94 24.85 -30.05
N MET A 311 -1.30 23.83 -29.45
CA MET A 311 -1.29 22.47 -29.99
C MET A 311 -2.67 21.80 -29.84
N PRO A 312 -2.95 20.74 -30.63
CA PRO A 312 -4.17 19.94 -30.46
C PRO A 312 -4.32 19.42 -29.02
N GLN A 313 -5.41 19.83 -28.36
CA GLN A 313 -5.71 19.42 -26.99
C GLN A 313 -6.53 18.13 -26.98
N ARG A 314 -6.25 17.25 -26.01
CA ARG A 314 -7.00 16.04 -25.71
C ARG A 314 -7.49 16.09 -24.28
N THR A 315 -8.74 15.67 -24.07
CA THR A 315 -9.36 15.53 -22.74
C THR A 315 -9.56 14.06 -22.41
N ALA A 316 -9.19 13.67 -21.19
CA ALA A 316 -9.40 12.32 -20.66
C ALA A 316 -9.82 12.35 -19.19
N THR A 317 -10.76 11.48 -18.80
CA THR A 317 -11.17 11.32 -17.41
C THR A 317 -10.41 10.13 -16.82
N LEU A 318 -9.46 10.41 -15.93
CA LEU A 318 -8.51 9.41 -15.42
C LEU A 318 -8.37 9.49 -13.90
N PRO A 319 -8.21 8.33 -13.22
CA PRO A 319 -7.87 8.31 -11.82
C PRO A 319 -6.41 8.70 -11.61
N ILE A 320 -6.16 9.51 -10.58
CA ILE A 320 -4.84 9.65 -9.96
C ILE A 320 -4.87 8.89 -8.63
N ALA A 321 -4.00 7.89 -8.51
CA ALA A 321 -3.92 7.04 -7.33
C ALA A 321 -2.57 7.20 -6.64
N CYS A 322 -2.61 7.68 -5.39
CA CYS A 322 -1.42 7.92 -4.59
C CYS A 322 -0.97 6.64 -3.90
N VAL A 323 0.33 6.54 -3.66
CA VAL A 323 0.96 5.47 -2.88
C VAL A 323 0.51 5.48 -1.41
N GLU A 324 -0.04 6.60 -0.93
CA GLU A 324 -0.68 6.71 0.39
C GLU A 324 -2.02 5.95 0.50
N GLY A 325 -2.57 5.43 -0.61
CA GLY A 325 -3.82 4.66 -0.64
C GLY A 325 -5.08 5.46 -1.01
N TRP A 326 -4.97 6.79 -1.08
CA TRP A 326 -6.05 7.62 -1.61
C TRP A 326 -6.02 7.69 -3.14
N SER A 327 -7.18 7.91 -3.75
CA SER A 327 -7.28 8.18 -5.18
C SER A 327 -8.49 9.00 -5.54
N THR A 328 -8.40 9.73 -6.65
CA THR A 328 -9.49 10.58 -7.14
C THR A 328 -9.55 10.55 -8.66
N THR A 329 -10.74 10.68 -9.23
CA THR A 329 -10.94 10.71 -10.69
C THR A 329 -11.19 12.14 -11.11
N GLN A 330 -10.40 12.64 -12.06
CA GLN A 330 -10.49 14.01 -12.56
C GLN A 330 -10.51 14.02 -14.08
N THR A 331 -10.98 15.13 -14.66
CA THR A 331 -10.96 15.34 -16.11
C THR A 331 -9.76 16.22 -16.46
N TRP A 332 -8.79 15.63 -17.16
CA TRP A 332 -7.52 16.27 -17.51
C TRP A 332 -7.53 16.68 -18.98
N THR A 333 -6.99 17.86 -19.27
CA THR A 333 -6.85 18.36 -20.65
C THR A 333 -5.42 18.82 -20.90
N GLY A 334 -4.86 18.42 -22.03
CA GLY A 334 -3.51 18.80 -22.44
C GLY A 334 -3.07 18.19 -23.77
N VAL A 335 -1.76 18.21 -24.02
CA VAL A 335 -1.18 17.66 -25.25
C VAL A 335 -0.87 16.18 -25.05
N ARG A 336 -1.14 15.33 -26.05
CA ARG A 336 -0.80 13.90 -25.97
C ARG A 336 0.70 13.69 -25.97
N LEU A 337 1.20 12.80 -25.11
CA LEU A 337 2.63 12.50 -25.04
C LEU A 337 3.18 11.94 -26.36
N ALA A 338 2.38 11.16 -27.09
CA ALA A 338 2.73 10.66 -28.42
C ALA A 338 2.96 11.77 -29.45
N ASP A 339 2.24 12.89 -29.36
CA ASP A 339 2.38 14.02 -30.28
C ASP A 339 3.63 14.85 -29.92
N LEU A 340 3.94 14.99 -28.63
CA LEU A 340 5.20 15.57 -28.16
C LEU A 340 6.40 14.71 -28.57
N ALA A 341 6.30 13.39 -28.50
CA ALA A 341 7.35 12.47 -28.94
C ALA A 341 7.62 12.62 -30.45
N ARG A 342 6.57 12.72 -31.27
CA ARG A 342 6.70 12.97 -32.71
C ARG A 342 7.35 14.33 -32.99
N LEU A 343 6.94 15.37 -32.26
CA LEU A 343 7.54 16.71 -32.37
C LEU A 343 9.03 16.70 -32.00
N ALA A 344 9.42 15.91 -31.01
CA ALA A 344 10.81 15.70 -30.60
C ALA A 344 11.61 14.82 -31.58
N GLY A 345 11.02 14.34 -32.68
CA GLY A 345 11.67 13.47 -33.66
C GLY A 345 11.71 11.99 -33.29
N VAL A 346 10.92 11.54 -32.31
CA VAL A 346 10.88 10.14 -31.84
C VAL A 346 9.43 9.60 -31.92
N PRO A 347 8.92 9.23 -33.11
CA PRO A 347 7.53 8.80 -33.28
C PRO A 347 7.19 7.45 -32.61
N ALA A 348 8.20 6.61 -32.38
CA ALA A 348 8.07 5.30 -31.71
C ALA A 348 9.02 5.20 -30.50
N PRO A 349 8.74 5.93 -29.40
CA PRO A 349 9.59 5.91 -28.21
C PRO A 349 9.43 4.60 -27.46
N ASP A 350 10.55 4.00 -27.04
CA ASP A 350 10.58 2.87 -26.10
C ASP A 350 10.50 3.34 -24.65
N SER A 351 10.95 4.57 -24.38
CA SER A 351 10.77 5.21 -23.08
C SER A 351 10.81 6.74 -23.17
N ALA A 352 10.35 7.40 -22.11
CA ALA A 352 10.49 8.85 -21.92
C ALA A 352 10.95 9.15 -20.50
N TYR A 353 12.08 9.84 -20.35
CA TYR A 353 12.58 10.33 -19.07
C TYR A 353 12.04 11.73 -18.81
N VAL A 354 11.21 11.88 -17.79
CA VAL A 354 10.56 13.13 -17.40
C VAL A 354 11.26 13.69 -16.17
N SER A 355 11.66 14.97 -16.23
CA SER A 355 12.21 15.69 -15.08
C SER A 355 11.27 16.80 -14.62
N SER A 356 11.22 17.00 -13.30
CA SER A 356 10.51 18.08 -12.61
C SER A 356 11.46 19.19 -12.23
N LEU A 357 10.93 20.41 -12.08
CA LEU A 357 11.60 21.54 -11.44
C LEU A 357 11.82 21.34 -9.92
N GLU A 358 11.25 20.29 -9.33
CA GLU A 358 11.36 20.00 -7.90
C GLU A 358 12.82 19.89 -7.45
N ARG A 359 13.18 20.62 -6.38
CA ARG A 359 14.58 20.78 -5.95
C ARG A 359 15.07 19.69 -4.99
N GLY A 360 14.21 18.78 -4.55
CA GLY A 360 14.61 17.70 -3.65
C GLY A 360 13.52 16.68 -3.35
N GLY A 361 13.89 15.41 -3.24
CA GLY A 361 12.99 14.28 -3.04
C GLY A 361 13.34 13.12 -3.98
N ALA A 362 12.74 11.96 -3.75
CA ALA A 362 12.99 10.76 -4.56
C ALA A 362 12.23 10.74 -5.90
N PHE A 363 11.24 11.63 -6.08
CA PHE A 363 10.27 11.59 -7.19
C PHE A 363 10.30 12.83 -8.10
N GLY A 364 11.40 13.59 -8.08
CA GLY A 364 11.61 14.70 -9.02
C GLY A 364 11.80 14.24 -10.47
N ARG A 365 11.91 12.93 -10.72
CA ARG A 365 12.11 12.34 -12.04
C ARG A 365 11.36 11.01 -12.15
N ALA A 366 10.88 10.71 -13.35
CA ALA A 366 10.22 9.43 -13.66
C ALA A 366 10.48 9.03 -15.11
N THR A 367 10.63 7.73 -15.35
CA THR A 367 10.70 7.13 -16.69
C THR A 367 9.38 6.46 -17.00
N LEU A 368 8.81 6.82 -18.15
CA LEU A 368 7.64 6.19 -18.73
C LEU A 368 8.09 5.15 -19.75
N GLN A 369 7.44 4.00 -19.80
CA GLN A 369 7.65 3.01 -20.86
C GLN A 369 6.91 3.42 -22.16
N GLY A 370 7.30 2.85 -23.30
CA GLY A 370 6.73 3.20 -24.60
C GLY A 370 5.22 3.09 -24.66
N SER A 371 4.63 2.03 -24.10
CA SER A 371 3.17 1.85 -24.06
C SER A 371 2.45 2.87 -23.14
N GLN A 372 3.14 3.47 -22.19
CA GLN A 372 2.62 4.60 -21.39
C GLN A 372 2.68 5.91 -22.18
N VAL A 373 3.76 6.15 -22.91
CA VAL A 373 3.92 7.35 -23.77
C VAL A 373 2.94 7.34 -24.94
N LEU A 374 2.76 6.18 -25.58
CA LEU A 374 1.94 5.99 -26.77
C LEU A 374 0.44 5.82 -26.47
N HIS A 375 0.04 5.71 -25.21
CA HIS A 375 -1.36 5.54 -24.85
C HIS A 375 -2.21 6.73 -25.34
N PRO A 376 -3.41 6.50 -25.93
CA PRO A 376 -4.25 7.58 -26.46
C PRO A 376 -4.57 8.70 -25.46
N ASP A 377 -4.78 8.32 -24.20
CA ASP A 377 -5.10 9.23 -23.09
C ASP A 377 -3.89 9.59 -22.19
N ALA A 378 -2.65 9.33 -22.63
CA ALA A 378 -1.47 9.83 -21.94
C ALA A 378 -1.20 11.29 -22.32
N LEU A 379 -1.20 12.18 -21.32
CA LEU A 379 -1.20 13.63 -21.50
C LEU A 379 -0.04 14.30 -20.75
N LEU A 380 0.52 15.32 -21.37
CA LEU A 380 1.05 16.48 -20.65
C LEU A 380 -0.13 17.41 -20.37
N ALA A 381 -0.78 17.22 -19.22
CA ALA A 381 -1.94 17.99 -18.80
C ALA A 381 -1.55 19.44 -18.47
N LEU A 382 -2.36 20.39 -18.95
CA LEU A 382 -2.23 21.83 -18.71
C LEU A 382 -3.41 22.35 -17.87
N ARG A 383 -4.53 21.60 -17.87
CA ARG A 383 -5.79 21.92 -17.21
C ARG A 383 -6.36 20.69 -16.52
N VAL A 384 -7.10 20.93 -15.44
CA VAL A 384 -7.90 19.93 -14.71
C VAL A 384 -9.29 20.50 -14.44
N ASN A 385 -10.32 19.69 -14.66
CA ASN A 385 -11.73 20.03 -14.46
C ASN A 385 -12.14 21.36 -15.12
N GLY A 386 -11.65 21.61 -16.33
CA GLY A 386 -11.97 22.82 -17.09
C GLY A 386 -11.23 24.08 -16.62
N THR A 387 -10.29 23.99 -15.68
CA THR A 387 -9.48 25.13 -15.22
C THR A 387 -7.99 24.86 -15.34
N ASP A 388 -7.17 25.91 -15.35
CA ASP A 388 -5.71 25.76 -15.29
C ASP A 388 -5.31 24.99 -14.02
N LEU A 389 -4.23 24.22 -14.12
CA LEU A 389 -3.66 23.56 -12.95
C LEU A 389 -3.35 24.61 -11.87
N SER A 390 -3.62 24.29 -10.61
CA SER A 390 -3.09 25.09 -9.51
C SER A 390 -1.58 24.85 -9.37
N PRO A 391 -0.84 25.74 -8.66
CA PRO A 391 0.57 25.48 -8.34
C PRO A 391 0.78 24.11 -7.70
N ASP A 392 -0.07 23.71 -6.74
CA ASP A 392 0.03 22.43 -6.04
C ASP A 392 -0.31 21.22 -6.90
N HIS A 393 -1.16 21.40 -7.93
CA HIS A 393 -1.49 20.36 -8.90
C HIS A 393 -0.53 20.28 -10.07
N GLY A 394 0.54 21.09 -10.07
CA GLY A 394 1.64 20.97 -11.03
C GLY A 394 1.60 21.99 -12.16
N PHE A 395 0.97 23.15 -11.97
CA PHE A 395 1.13 24.27 -12.91
C PHE A 395 2.62 24.52 -13.22
N PRO A 396 3.03 24.70 -14.48
CA PRO A 396 2.19 24.94 -15.65
C PRO A 396 1.80 23.67 -16.42
N ALA A 397 2.43 22.53 -16.12
CA ALA A 397 2.23 21.27 -16.82
C ALA A 397 2.55 20.04 -15.95
N ARG A 398 1.76 18.98 -16.11
CA ARG A 398 1.89 17.70 -15.37
C ARG A 398 1.70 16.49 -16.28
N ILE A 399 2.44 15.41 -16.03
CA ILE A 399 2.21 14.12 -16.66
C ILE A 399 0.97 13.44 -16.06
N ILE A 400 0.05 13.00 -16.91
CA ILE A 400 -1.08 12.15 -16.55
C ILE A 400 -1.13 10.92 -17.46
N VAL A 401 -1.00 9.74 -16.88
CA VAL A 401 -0.98 8.46 -17.60
C VAL A 401 -1.91 7.44 -16.93
N PRO A 402 -2.74 6.71 -17.69
CA PRO A 402 -3.58 5.65 -17.16
C PRO A 402 -2.82 4.58 -16.38
N ALA A 403 -3.40 4.13 -15.26
CA ALA A 403 -2.85 3.09 -14.39
C ALA A 403 -1.42 3.33 -13.87
N LEU A 404 -0.87 4.54 -13.98
CA LEU A 404 0.46 4.86 -13.48
C LEU A 404 0.42 5.25 -11.99
N PRO A 405 1.42 4.86 -11.17
CA PRO A 405 1.53 5.37 -9.81
C PRO A 405 1.51 6.90 -9.75
N GLY A 406 0.78 7.47 -8.79
CA GLY A 406 0.64 8.92 -8.65
C GLY A 406 1.97 9.67 -8.52
N VAL A 407 2.98 9.02 -7.94
CA VAL A 407 4.35 9.56 -7.82
C VAL A 407 5.08 9.71 -9.17
N HIS A 408 4.68 8.95 -10.20
CA HIS A 408 5.23 9.04 -11.57
C HIS A 408 4.40 9.91 -12.51
N ASN A 409 3.26 10.43 -12.03
CA ASN A 409 2.50 11.49 -12.69
C ASN A 409 3.14 12.86 -12.36
N THR A 410 4.37 13.03 -12.85
CA THR A 410 5.31 14.11 -12.54
C THR A 410 4.69 15.50 -12.70
N LYS A 411 4.81 16.33 -11.67
CA LYS A 411 4.37 17.73 -11.64
C LYS A 411 5.50 18.68 -12.01
N TRP A 412 5.14 19.92 -12.39
CA TRP A 412 6.10 20.98 -12.67
C TRP A 412 7.14 20.52 -13.70
N VAL A 413 6.66 19.92 -14.79
CA VAL A 413 7.52 19.26 -15.79
C VAL A 413 8.48 20.29 -16.38
N GLU A 414 9.78 19.97 -16.39
CA GLU A 414 10.84 20.78 -16.98
C GLU A 414 11.24 20.23 -18.35
N SER A 415 11.41 18.91 -18.43
CA SER A 415 11.89 18.25 -19.64
C SER A 415 11.34 16.85 -19.83
N ILE A 416 11.27 16.43 -21.10
CA ILE A 416 10.95 15.06 -21.50
C ILE A 416 11.99 14.62 -22.54
N ALA A 417 12.83 13.66 -22.17
CA ALA A 417 13.78 13.03 -23.06
C ALA A 417 13.23 11.69 -23.57
N PHE A 418 12.79 11.67 -24.83
CA PHE A 418 12.32 10.45 -25.49
C PHE A 418 13.49 9.61 -25.97
N ARG A 419 13.40 8.30 -25.78
CA ARG A 419 14.39 7.35 -26.28
C ARG A 419 13.74 6.41 -27.28
N ALA A 420 14.30 6.36 -28.48
CA ALA A 420 13.88 5.40 -29.50
C ALA A 420 14.30 3.98 -29.10
N GLY A 421 13.53 2.98 -29.54
CA GLY A 421 13.90 1.59 -29.34
C GLY A 421 15.19 1.22 -30.09
N PRO A 422 15.84 0.08 -29.76
CA PRO A 422 17.08 -0.36 -30.40
C PRO A 422 17.01 -0.56 -31.93
N ASN A 423 15.80 -0.62 -32.49
CA ASN A 423 15.52 -0.93 -33.90
C ASN A 423 14.88 0.26 -34.66
N ALA A 424 15.05 1.50 -34.17
CA ALA A 424 14.41 2.69 -34.72
C ALA A 424 15.33 3.50 -35.63
#